data_AF-A0A1R2AV64-F1
#
_entry.id   AF-A0A1R2AV64-F1
#
_cell.length_a   1.000
_cell.length_b   1.000
_cell.length_c   1.000
_cell.angle_alpha   90.00
_cell.angle_beta   90.00
_cell.angle_gamma   90.00
#
_symmetry.space_group_name_H-M   'P 1'
#
loop_
_entity.id
_entity.type
_entity.pdbx_description
1 polymer ?
#
loop_
_entity_poly.entity_id
_entity_poly.type
_entity_poly.pdbx_seq_one_letter_code
_entity_poly.pdbx_strand_id
1 'polypeptide(L)'
;MEQEYYKIYSSKNVPSSPFGDYCLQDLPIISDTSIIPMMSKLTKKKLFYLVATALKHSDEQTNKKEIILSGCNCVKTKCLKLYCECFANSSKCTKACKCRSCNNNENDEIRVKAITEALERNPAAFQHSRYTCTRGCNCRWSGCRKKYCECFLNGVSCSAVCRCQMCKNIKSG
;
A
#
# COMPACT_ATOMS: atom_id res chain seq x y z
N MET A 1 18.14 -7.48 28.84
CA MET A 1 18.34 -7.47 27.38
C MET A 1 17.00 -7.58 26.64
N GLU A 2 16.02 -6.72 26.95
CA GLU A 2 14.64 -6.86 26.43
C GLU A 2 14.00 -5.51 26.01
N GLN A 3 14.75 -4.40 26.05
CA GLN A 3 14.19 -3.06 25.83
C GLN A 3 14.70 -2.35 24.56
N GLU A 4 15.66 -2.92 23.83
CA GLU A 4 16.14 -2.33 22.57
C GLU A 4 15.39 -2.81 21.32
N TYR A 5 14.59 -3.87 21.42
CA TYR A 5 13.90 -4.48 20.27
C TYR A 5 12.74 -3.65 19.70
N TYR A 6 12.21 -2.68 20.46
CA TYR A 6 11.04 -1.88 20.05
C TYR A 6 11.36 -0.49 19.47
N LYS A 7 12.63 -0.10 19.30
CA LYS A 7 12.99 1.27 18.85
C LYS A 7 13.04 1.50 17.34
N ILE A 8 12.68 0.53 16.49
CA ILE A 8 12.68 0.72 15.03
C ILE A 8 11.27 1.09 14.49
N TYR A 9 10.20 0.95 15.28
CA TYR A 9 8.85 1.32 14.85
C TYR A 9 8.43 2.70 15.37
N SER A 10 9.11 3.75 14.90
CA SER A 10 8.63 5.13 15.04
C SER A 10 8.81 5.92 13.76
N SER A 11 8.05 5.55 12.73
CA SER A 11 7.58 6.50 11.71
C SER A 11 6.07 6.62 11.87
N LYS A 12 5.67 7.57 12.72
CA LYS A 12 4.28 7.92 12.98
C LYS A 12 3.69 8.61 11.74
N ASN A 13 2.46 8.22 11.41
CA ASN A 13 1.46 8.91 10.59
C ASN A 13 1.68 8.96 9.06
N VAL A 14 1.28 7.89 8.37
CA VAL A 14 0.78 8.02 6.99
C VAL A 14 -0.75 8.00 7.07
N PRO A 15 -1.44 9.13 6.83
CA PRO A 15 -2.89 9.10 6.74
C PRO A 15 -3.28 8.30 5.49
N SER A 16 -4.14 7.30 5.65
CA SER A 16 -4.89 6.73 4.54
C SER A 16 -5.77 7.83 3.98
N SER A 17 -5.39 8.38 2.82
CA SER A 17 -6.19 9.39 2.13
C SER A 17 -7.57 8.80 1.78
N PRO A 18 -8.67 9.50 2.10
CA PRO A 18 -10.01 9.10 1.67
C PRO A 18 -10.29 9.47 0.21
N PHE A 19 -9.38 10.20 -0.45
CA PHE A 19 -9.46 10.52 -1.88
C PHE A 19 -8.59 9.55 -2.66
N GLY A 20 -9.24 8.72 -3.49
CA GLY A 20 -8.60 7.79 -4.41
C GLY A 20 -7.83 8.46 -5.54
N ASP A 21 -7.08 7.61 -6.26
CA ASP A 21 -6.73 7.73 -7.68
C ASP A 21 -5.64 8.69 -8.16
N TYR A 22 -4.67 9.08 -7.33
CA TYR A 22 -3.48 9.76 -7.85
C TYR A 22 -2.18 9.03 -7.54
N CYS A 23 -1.62 8.38 -8.57
CA CYS A 23 -0.18 8.14 -8.67
C CYS A 23 0.51 9.50 -8.49
N LEU A 24 1.50 9.58 -7.61
CA LEU A 24 2.26 10.80 -7.25
C LEU A 24 3.07 11.46 -8.38
N GLN A 25 2.68 11.27 -9.64
CA GLN A 25 3.34 11.87 -10.82
C GLN A 25 2.73 13.20 -11.26
N ASP A 26 1.62 13.66 -10.66
CA ASP A 26 0.98 14.95 -11.00
C ASP A 26 0.73 15.86 -9.79
N LEU A 27 1.52 15.77 -8.70
CA LEU A 27 1.53 16.88 -7.74
C LEU A 27 2.19 18.08 -8.45
N PRO A 28 1.52 19.24 -8.61
CA PRO A 28 2.21 20.44 -9.02
C PRO A 28 3.36 20.64 -8.02
N ILE A 29 4.58 20.79 -8.53
CA ILE A 29 5.67 21.33 -7.72
C ILE A 29 5.17 22.72 -7.37
N ILE A 30 4.60 22.90 -6.18
CA ILE A 30 4.31 24.23 -5.67
C ILE A 30 5.67 24.83 -5.34
N SER A 31 6.34 25.37 -6.36
CA SER A 31 7.48 26.26 -6.20
C SER A 31 7.03 27.68 -5.87
N ASP A 32 5.75 27.87 -5.55
CA ASP A 32 5.20 29.16 -5.16
C ASP A 32 5.29 29.32 -3.64
N THR A 33 6.40 29.90 -3.20
CA THR A 33 6.68 30.27 -1.80
C THR A 33 5.77 31.40 -1.29
N SER A 34 4.80 31.85 -2.08
CA SER A 34 3.88 32.93 -1.79
C SER A 34 2.67 32.55 -0.91
N ILE A 35 2.41 31.27 -0.64
CA ILE A 35 1.28 30.83 0.23
C ILE A 35 1.65 30.73 1.72
N ILE A 36 2.94 30.83 2.07
CA ILE A 36 3.41 30.61 3.45
C ILE A 36 3.12 31.76 4.46
N PRO A 37 2.87 33.05 4.12
CA PRO A 37 2.75 34.04 5.18
C PRO A 37 1.37 34.10 5.86
N MET A 38 0.34 33.37 5.40
CA MET A 38 -1.02 33.51 5.94
C MET A 38 -1.42 32.50 7.04
N MET A 39 -0.55 31.57 7.41
CA MET A 39 -0.82 30.58 8.49
C MET A 39 -0.13 30.90 9.82
N SER A 40 0.71 31.94 9.88
CA SER A 40 1.40 32.37 11.11
C SER A 40 0.51 33.14 12.10
N LYS A 41 -0.73 33.46 11.72
CA LYS A 41 -1.67 34.26 12.54
C LYS A 41 -2.87 33.49 13.10
N LEU A 42 -2.98 32.17 12.86
CA LEU A 42 -4.06 31.38 13.48
C LEU A 42 -3.62 30.82 14.83
N THR A 43 -4.40 31.09 15.88
CA THR A 43 -4.18 30.46 17.17
C THR A 43 -4.45 28.96 17.08
N LYS A 44 -3.72 28.16 17.87
CA LYS A 44 -3.89 26.69 17.94
C LYS A 44 -5.35 26.28 18.11
N LYS A 45 -6.14 27.08 18.84
CA LYS A 45 -7.57 26.87 19.07
C LYS A 45 -8.42 27.05 17.81
N LYS A 46 -8.07 28.01 16.95
CA LYS A 46 -8.76 28.27 15.68
C LYS A 46 -8.37 27.25 14.61
N LEU A 47 -7.10 26.85 14.59
CA LEU A 47 -6.62 25.74 13.75
C LEU A 47 -7.30 24.42 14.14
N PHE A 48 -7.37 24.11 15.43
CA PHE A 48 -8.06 22.93 15.94
C PHE A 48 -9.55 22.93 15.61
N TYR A 49 -10.22 24.09 15.73
CA TYR A 49 -11.63 24.22 15.36
C TYR A 49 -11.88 23.95 13.87
N LEU A 50 -11.07 24.53 12.97
CA LEU A 50 -11.19 24.32 11.52
C LEU A 50 -10.92 22.86 11.12
N VAL A 51 -9.91 22.23 11.72
CA VAL A 51 -9.63 20.81 11.50
C VAL A 51 -10.79 19.96 12.03
N ALA A 52 -11.30 20.25 13.24
CA ALA A 52 -12.41 19.50 13.82
C ALA A 52 -13.71 19.66 13.02
N THR A 53 -13.99 20.83 12.43
CA THR A 53 -15.17 21.00 11.56
C THR A 53 -14.99 20.31 10.21
N ALA A 54 -13.78 20.31 9.64
CA ALA A 54 -13.49 19.59 8.40
C ALA A 54 -13.62 18.06 8.56
N LEU A 55 -13.28 17.52 9.74
CA LEU A 55 -13.43 16.10 10.09
C LEU A 55 -14.88 15.70 10.44
N LYS A 56 -15.78 16.65 10.71
CA LYS A 56 -17.19 16.37 11.08
C LYS A 56 -18.14 16.24 9.88
N HIS A 57 -17.66 16.47 8.66
CA HIS A 57 -18.46 16.32 7.43
C HIS A 57 -18.25 14.99 6.71
N SER A 58 -17.60 14.01 7.34
CA SER A 58 -17.29 12.71 6.74
C SER A 58 -18.05 11.52 7.34
N ASP A 59 -19.22 11.76 7.95
CA ASP A 59 -20.11 10.71 8.46
C ASP A 59 -21.44 10.68 7.73
N GLU A 60 -21.43 10.53 6.40
CA GLU A 60 -22.48 9.78 5.71
C GLU A 60 -22.04 9.44 4.27
N GLN A 61 -22.11 8.14 3.94
CA GLN A 61 -21.82 7.55 2.62
C GLN A 61 -20.33 7.33 2.26
N THR A 62 -19.59 6.61 3.11
CA THR A 62 -18.66 5.63 2.53
C THR A 62 -19.48 4.39 2.20
N ASN A 63 -19.68 4.13 0.91
CA ASN A 63 -20.10 2.82 0.45
C ASN A 63 -19.02 1.83 0.90
N LYS A 64 -19.21 1.23 2.09
CA LYS A 64 -18.36 0.20 2.64
C LYS A 64 -18.59 -1.03 1.78
N LYS A 65 -18.02 -1.04 0.57
CA LYS A 65 -17.49 -2.28 0.01
C LYS A 65 -16.52 -2.77 1.06
N GLU A 66 -17.01 -3.59 1.97
CA GLU A 66 -16.15 -4.48 2.71
C GLU A 66 -15.31 -5.15 1.64
N ILE A 67 -14.04 -4.76 1.58
CA ILE A 67 -13.05 -5.51 0.84
C ILE A 67 -13.08 -6.83 1.58
N ILE A 68 -13.92 -7.77 1.11
CA ILE A 68 -13.87 -9.15 1.53
C ILE A 68 -12.47 -9.56 1.14
N LEU A 69 -11.56 -9.49 2.11
CA LEU A 69 -10.19 -9.92 1.95
C LEU A 69 -10.31 -11.43 1.88
N SER A 70 -10.61 -11.93 0.68
CA SER A 70 -10.62 -13.35 0.36
C SER A 70 -9.29 -13.90 0.86
N GLY A 71 -9.35 -14.74 1.89
CA GLY A 71 -8.14 -15.28 2.50
C GLY A 71 -7.29 -16.01 1.46
N CYS A 72 -5.99 -16.17 1.75
CA CYS A 72 -5.08 -16.78 0.81
C CYS A 72 -5.32 -18.30 0.67
N ASN A 73 -4.89 -18.88 -0.45
CA ASN A 73 -5.00 -20.31 -0.76
C ASN A 73 -3.61 -20.98 -0.91
N CYS A 74 -2.60 -20.48 -0.20
CA CYS A 74 -1.22 -20.90 -0.37
C CYS A 74 -0.99 -22.38 0.01
N VAL A 75 -0.28 -23.13 -0.84
CA VAL A 75 0.05 -24.54 -0.56
C VAL A 75 1.53 -24.74 -0.24
N LYS A 76 2.44 -24.04 -0.94
CA LYS A 76 3.89 -24.32 -0.90
C LYS A 76 4.69 -23.33 -0.06
N THR A 77 4.16 -22.14 0.21
CA THR A 77 4.93 -21.03 0.77
C THR A 77 4.96 -21.01 2.29
N LYS A 78 4.16 -21.89 2.93
CA LYS A 78 3.84 -21.83 4.37
C LYS A 78 3.38 -20.44 4.82
N CYS A 79 2.90 -19.62 3.87
CA CYS A 79 2.56 -18.21 4.03
C CYS A 79 3.71 -17.30 4.50
N LEU A 80 4.97 -17.68 4.31
CA LEU A 80 6.16 -16.92 4.73
C LEU A 80 6.98 -16.36 3.55
N LYS A 81 6.31 -16.16 2.40
CA LYS A 81 6.91 -15.59 1.18
C LYS A 81 5.94 -14.59 0.58
N LEU A 82 6.45 -13.58 -0.14
CA LEU A 82 5.65 -12.53 -0.78
C LEU A 82 4.64 -13.02 -1.83
N TYR A 83 4.71 -14.29 -2.25
CA TYR A 83 3.64 -14.93 -3.03
C TYR A 83 2.33 -15.09 -2.25
N CYS A 84 2.38 -15.06 -0.91
CA CYS A 84 1.20 -15.04 -0.06
C CYS A 84 0.72 -13.59 0.09
N GLU A 85 -0.50 -13.32 -0.33
CA GLU A 85 -1.10 -11.98 -0.24
C GLU A 85 -1.16 -11.48 1.22
N CYS A 86 -1.43 -12.35 2.21
CA CYS A 86 -1.41 -11.94 3.60
C CYS A 86 0.00 -11.47 4.01
N PHE A 87 1.02 -12.27 3.74
CA PHE A 87 2.41 -11.95 4.07
C PHE A 87 2.91 -10.71 3.33
N ALA A 88 2.61 -10.57 2.04
CA ALA A 88 3.01 -9.41 1.23
C ALA A 88 2.36 -8.09 1.67
N ASN A 89 1.16 -8.16 2.29
CA ASN A 89 0.48 -7.03 2.91
C ASN A 89 0.84 -6.88 4.41
N SER A 90 1.90 -7.55 4.87
CA SER A 90 2.33 -7.56 6.28
C SER A 90 1.27 -8.06 7.27
N SER A 91 0.21 -8.72 6.81
CA SER A 91 -0.88 -9.23 7.66
C SER A 91 -0.68 -10.70 8.03
N LYS A 92 -1.23 -11.09 9.17
CA LYS A 92 -1.31 -12.50 9.58
C LYS A 92 -2.45 -13.17 8.83
N CYS A 93 -2.28 -14.44 8.48
CA CYS A 93 -3.38 -15.25 7.97
C CYS A 93 -4.44 -15.40 9.07
N THR A 94 -5.71 -15.31 8.66
CA THR A 94 -6.86 -15.47 9.55
C THR A 94 -7.60 -16.78 9.26
N LYS A 95 -8.65 -17.09 10.03
CA LYS A 95 -9.53 -18.24 9.80
C LYS A 95 -10.20 -18.24 8.41
N ALA A 96 -10.24 -17.10 7.72
CA ALA A 96 -10.76 -16.98 6.36
C ALA A 96 -9.80 -17.53 5.28
N CYS A 97 -8.53 -17.82 5.63
CA CYS A 97 -7.54 -18.37 4.70
C CYS A 97 -7.69 -19.89 4.55
N LYS A 98 -7.55 -20.40 3.32
CA LYS A 98 -7.58 -21.84 3.00
C LYS A 98 -6.18 -22.40 2.72
N CYS A 99 -5.15 -21.73 3.22
CA CYS A 99 -3.76 -22.14 3.06
C CYS A 99 -3.43 -23.41 3.83
N ARG A 100 -2.46 -24.20 3.34
CA ARG A 100 -1.96 -25.42 3.97
C ARG A 100 -0.62 -25.19 4.66
N SER A 101 -0.42 -25.80 5.82
CA SER A 101 0.81 -25.69 6.64
C SER A 101 1.23 -24.23 6.86
N CYS A 102 0.29 -23.40 7.31
CA CYS A 102 0.50 -21.97 7.52
C CYS A 102 1.37 -21.69 8.75
N ASN A 103 2.43 -20.92 8.55
CA ASN A 103 3.27 -20.38 9.63
C ASN A 103 3.11 -18.86 9.77
N ASN A 104 2.11 -18.28 9.10
CA ASN A 104 1.88 -16.84 9.06
C ASN A 104 0.77 -16.38 10.02
N ASN A 105 0.66 -17.02 11.18
CA ASN A 105 -0.35 -16.77 12.20
C ASN A 105 0.32 -16.39 13.53
N GLU A 106 0.40 -17.31 14.49
CA GLU A 106 0.88 -17.09 15.86
C GLU A 106 2.36 -17.45 16.05
N ASN A 107 3.01 -18.05 15.06
CA ASN A 107 4.43 -18.40 15.14
C ASN A 107 5.33 -17.18 14.80
N ASP A 108 5.44 -16.26 15.77
CA ASP A 108 6.08 -14.97 15.56
C ASP A 108 7.60 -15.08 15.33
N GLU A 109 8.31 -16.03 15.94
CA GLU A 109 9.75 -16.20 15.70
C GLU A 109 10.09 -16.56 14.25
N ILE A 110 9.43 -17.59 13.72
CA ILE A 110 9.66 -18.01 12.33
C ILE A 110 9.18 -16.94 11.35
N ARG A 111 8.07 -16.24 11.68
CA ARG A 111 7.56 -15.15 10.86
C ARG A 111 8.52 -13.96 10.83
N VAL A 112 9.04 -13.53 11.98
CA VAL A 112 10.04 -12.45 12.07
C VAL A 112 11.27 -12.79 11.26
N LYS A 113 11.80 -14.01 11.39
CA LYS A 113 12.95 -14.46 10.57
C LYS A 113 12.67 -14.32 9.07
N ALA A 114 11.50 -14.77 8.60
CA ALA A 114 11.12 -14.66 7.20
C ALA A 114 10.95 -13.21 6.72
N ILE A 115 10.49 -12.31 7.60
CA ILE A 115 10.41 -10.86 7.30
C ILE A 115 11.82 -10.28 7.15
N THR A 116 12.72 -10.57 8.08
CA THR A 116 14.12 -10.12 8.04
C THR A 116 14.81 -10.57 6.76
N GLU A 117 14.73 -11.86 6.41
CA GLU A 117 15.31 -12.41 5.17
C GLU A 117 14.71 -11.80 3.88
N ALA A 118 13.45 -11.35 3.93
CA ALA A 118 12.84 -10.65 2.79
C ALA A 118 13.37 -9.21 2.67
N LEU A 119 13.53 -8.51 3.79
CA LEU A 119 14.08 -7.15 3.83
C LEU A 119 15.57 -7.10 3.47
N GLU A 120 16.36 -8.08 3.89
CA GLU A 120 17.78 -8.20 3.51
C GLU A 120 17.96 -8.35 2.00
N ARG A 121 17.07 -9.12 1.34
CA ARG A 121 17.09 -9.28 -0.12
C ARG A 121 16.57 -8.05 -0.86
N ASN A 122 15.59 -7.36 -0.28
CA ASN A 122 15.02 -6.14 -0.83
C ASN A 122 14.45 -5.27 0.30
N PRO A 123 15.07 -4.13 0.64
CA PRO A 123 14.56 -3.24 1.70
C PRO A 123 13.13 -2.74 1.45
N ALA A 124 12.69 -2.70 0.19
CA ALA A 124 11.33 -2.33 -0.21
C ALA A 124 10.38 -3.55 -0.32
N ALA A 125 10.75 -4.72 0.21
CA ALA A 125 10.00 -5.98 0.10
C ALA A 125 8.57 -5.94 0.63
N PHE A 126 8.22 -4.97 1.47
CA PHE A 126 6.86 -4.79 2.01
C PHE A 126 6.26 -3.42 1.66
N GLN A 127 6.92 -2.65 0.80
CA GLN A 127 6.48 -1.32 0.35
C GLN A 127 5.64 -1.42 -0.92
N HIS A 128 4.74 -2.40 -1.01
CA HIS A 128 3.82 -2.55 -2.12
C HIS A 128 2.66 -1.56 -1.97
N SER A 129 2.90 -0.30 -2.32
CA SER A 129 1.79 0.62 -2.53
C SER A 129 1.00 0.13 -3.73
N ARG A 130 -0.27 -0.26 -3.49
CA ARG A 130 -1.22 -0.59 -4.56
C ARG A 130 -1.48 0.59 -5.50
N TYR A 131 -1.00 1.78 -5.15
CA TYR A 131 -1.31 3.03 -5.81
C TYR A 131 -0.11 3.67 -6.51
N THR A 132 1.12 3.17 -6.30
CA THR A 132 2.31 3.72 -6.96
C THR A 132 3.04 2.64 -7.75
N CYS A 133 2.91 2.70 -9.08
CA CYS A 133 3.65 1.83 -9.99
C CYS A 133 5.10 2.32 -10.17
N THR A 134 5.85 2.47 -9.08
CA THR A 134 7.24 2.96 -9.10
C THR A 134 8.19 1.99 -9.80
N ARG A 135 7.87 0.69 -9.83
CA ARG A 135 8.69 -0.35 -10.44
C ARG A 135 8.34 -0.64 -11.91
N GLY A 136 7.12 -0.30 -12.35
CA GLY A 136 6.58 -0.72 -13.64
C GLY A 136 6.33 -2.24 -13.72
N CYS A 137 5.51 -2.67 -14.69
CA CYS A 137 5.31 -4.10 -14.97
C CYS A 137 6.23 -4.61 -16.10
N ASN A 138 6.48 -5.92 -16.13
CA ASN A 138 7.33 -6.59 -17.14
C ASN A 138 6.54 -7.64 -17.94
N CYS A 139 5.23 -7.44 -18.12
CA CYS A 139 4.35 -8.42 -18.74
C CYS A 139 4.71 -8.69 -20.20
N ARG A 140 4.73 -9.96 -20.62
CA ARG A 140 5.00 -10.33 -22.03
C ARG A 140 3.76 -10.69 -22.85
N TRP A 141 2.81 -11.39 -22.24
CA TRP A 141 1.67 -11.98 -22.98
C TRP A 141 0.28 -11.58 -22.47
N SER A 142 0.20 -10.88 -21.33
CA SER A 142 -1.11 -10.48 -20.78
C SER A 142 -1.76 -9.34 -21.58
N GLY A 143 -1.01 -8.70 -22.49
CA GLY A 143 -1.37 -7.41 -23.09
C GLY A 143 -1.68 -6.34 -22.04
N CYS A 144 -1.23 -6.54 -20.79
CA CYS A 144 -1.56 -5.75 -19.62
C CYS A 144 -3.07 -5.58 -19.37
N ARG A 145 -3.95 -6.44 -19.89
CA ARG A 145 -5.41 -6.37 -19.70
C ARG A 145 -5.98 -7.50 -18.85
N LYS A 146 -5.13 -8.15 -18.07
CA LYS A 146 -5.46 -9.28 -17.20
C LYS A 146 -4.81 -9.06 -15.85
N LYS A 147 -5.36 -9.68 -14.79
CA LYS A 147 -4.87 -9.57 -13.41
C LYS A 147 -3.43 -10.10 -13.18
N TYR A 148 -2.82 -10.73 -14.18
CA TYR A 148 -1.38 -11.02 -14.19
C TYR A 148 -0.51 -9.76 -14.26
N CYS A 149 -1.06 -8.64 -14.75
CA CYS A 149 -0.39 -7.35 -14.75
C CYS A 149 -0.76 -6.59 -13.48
N GLU A 150 0.24 -6.19 -12.70
CA GLU A 150 0.04 -5.41 -11.47
C GLU A 150 -0.59 -4.04 -11.75
N CYS A 151 -0.28 -3.39 -12.89
CA CYS A 151 -0.93 -2.14 -13.27
C CYS A 151 -2.44 -2.36 -13.44
N PHE A 152 -2.82 -3.36 -14.23
CA PHE A 152 -4.22 -3.68 -14.47
C PHE A 152 -4.96 -4.16 -13.21
N LEU A 153 -4.31 -4.98 -12.39
CA LEU A 153 -4.87 -5.44 -11.13
C LEU A 153 -5.20 -4.27 -10.19
N ASN A 154 -4.37 -3.24 -10.20
CA ASN A 154 -4.54 -2.03 -9.39
C ASN A 154 -5.38 -0.94 -10.10
N GLY A 155 -5.95 -1.21 -11.28
CA GLY A 155 -6.79 -0.24 -12.00
C GLY A 155 -6.01 0.94 -12.59
N VAL A 156 -4.68 0.86 -12.68
CA VAL A 156 -3.83 1.90 -13.27
C VAL A 156 -3.36 1.51 -14.66
N SER A 157 -3.31 2.48 -15.58
CA SER A 157 -2.68 2.29 -16.88
C SER A 157 -1.18 2.10 -16.73
N CYS A 158 -0.58 1.31 -17.63
CA CYS A 158 0.87 1.25 -17.76
C CYS A 158 1.42 2.63 -18.18
N SER A 159 2.59 2.96 -17.64
CA SER A 159 3.34 4.19 -17.92
C SER A 159 4.70 3.88 -18.55
N ALA A 160 5.48 4.92 -18.84
CA ALA A 160 6.83 4.80 -19.41
C ALA A 160 7.82 3.98 -18.53
N VAL A 161 7.52 3.78 -17.25
CA VAL A 161 8.35 2.95 -16.35
C VAL A 161 8.17 1.44 -16.63
N CYS A 162 7.05 1.04 -17.24
CA CYS A 162 6.76 -0.37 -17.54
C CYS A 162 7.59 -0.88 -18.72
N ARG A 163 8.12 -2.11 -18.62
CA ARG A 163 8.84 -2.80 -19.72
C ARG A 163 8.00 -3.92 -20.33
N CYS A 164 6.68 -3.75 -20.32
CA CYS A 164 5.74 -4.72 -20.87
C CYS A 164 5.79 -4.76 -22.41
N GLN A 165 5.61 -5.94 -22.98
CA GLN A 165 5.51 -6.15 -24.42
C GLN A 165 4.04 -6.19 -24.85
N MET A 166 3.75 -5.63 -26.03
CA MET A 166 2.41 -5.60 -26.62
C MET A 166 1.34 -5.05 -25.67
N CYS A 167 1.66 -3.96 -24.95
CA CYS A 167 0.80 -3.37 -23.94
C CYS A 167 -0.49 -2.81 -24.56
N LYS A 168 -1.64 -3.17 -23.99
CA LYS A 168 -2.96 -2.64 -24.34
C LYS A 168 -3.63 -1.91 -23.17
N ASN A 169 -2.89 -1.64 -22.09
CA ASN A 169 -3.35 -0.94 -20.90
C ASN A 169 -2.71 0.44 -20.84
N ILE A 170 -3.05 1.29 -21.79
CA ILE A 170 -2.57 2.67 -21.90
C ILE A 170 -3.70 3.61 -21.48
N LYS A 171 -3.37 4.85 -21.05
CA LYS A 171 -4.40 5.86 -20.79
C LYS A 171 -5.12 6.17 -22.11
N SER A 172 -6.44 6.03 -22.14
CA SER A 172 -7.24 6.56 -23.25
C SER A 172 -7.23 8.08 -23.14
N GLY A 173 -6.65 8.74 -24.14
CA GLY A 173 -6.78 10.19 -24.32
C GLY A 173 -8.16 10.57 -24.79
#